data_AF-A0AAV1RJ61-F1
#
_entry.id   AF-A0AAV1RJ61-F1
#
_cell.length_a   1.000
_cell.length_b   1.000
_cell.length_c   1.000
_cell.angle_alpha   90.00
_cell.angle_beta   90.00
_cell.angle_gamma   90.00
#
_symmetry.space_group_name_H-M   'P 1'
#
loop_
_entity.id
_entity.type
_entity.pdbx_description
1 polymer ?
#
loop_
_entity_poly.entity_id
_entity_poly.type
_entity_poly.pdbx_seq_one_letter_code
_entity_poly.pdbx_strand_id
1 'polypeptide(L)'
;MEINEGQKHIREGQKEAKEKFEEISREAAKLKEETNLISKQSAANQVKLDLMFQIVKARSENDTAKDAILTQLLREMINRKAEPEQKQAPREEAKTSVF
;
A
#
# COMPACT_ATOMS: atom_id res chain seq x y z
N MET A 1 35.52 18.06 -35.58
CA MET A 1 34.10 18.39 -35.30
C MET A 1 33.36 17.16 -34.79
N GLU A 2 33.45 16.02 -35.48
CA GLU A 2 32.73 14.77 -35.16
C GLU A 2 32.94 14.25 -33.71
N ILE A 3 34.15 14.32 -33.16
CA ILE A 3 34.43 13.91 -31.77
C ILE A 3 33.65 14.76 -30.74
N ASN A 4 33.45 16.06 -31.02
CA ASN A 4 32.74 16.97 -30.11
C ASN A 4 31.23 16.67 -30.13
N GLU A 5 30.67 16.41 -31.31
CA GLU A 5 29.26 16.02 -31.48
C GLU A 5 28.95 14.67 -30.84
N GLY A 6 29.83 13.67 -31.02
CA GLY A 6 29.69 12.38 -30.35
C GLY A 6 29.73 12.49 -28.83
N GLN A 7 30.63 13.31 -28.28
CA GLN A 7 30.69 13.57 -26.83
C GLN A 7 29.43 14.29 -26.31
N LYS A 8 28.88 15.24 -27.08
CA LYS A 8 27.63 15.90 -26.75
C LYS A 8 26.46 14.92 -26.69
N HIS A 9 26.32 14.06 -27.70
CA HIS A 9 25.28 13.03 -27.75
C HIS A 9 25.38 12.06 -26.56
N ILE A 10 26.60 11.64 -26.18
CA ILE A 10 26.81 10.77 -25.01
C ILE A 10 26.32 11.47 -23.72
N ARG A 11 26.65 12.76 -23.53
CA ARG A 11 26.23 13.52 -22.34
C ARG A 11 24.71 13.68 -22.27
N GLU A 12 24.07 13.93 -23.41
CA GLU A 12 22.62 14.05 -23.50
C GLU A 12 21.94 12.71 -23.18
N GLY A 13 22.42 11.61 -23.75
CA GLY A 13 21.91 10.27 -23.42
C GLY A 13 22.11 9.88 -21.95
N GLN A 14 23.25 10.25 -21.35
CA GLN A 14 23.50 10.04 -19.92
C GLN A 14 22.54 10.86 -19.04
N LYS A 15 22.26 12.11 -19.43
CA LYS A 15 21.31 12.96 -18.73
C LYS A 15 19.90 12.38 -18.78
N GLU A 16 19.43 11.98 -19.96
CA GLU A 16 18.13 11.35 -20.14
C GLU A 16 18.00 10.04 -19.34
N ALA A 17 19.02 9.19 -19.39
CA ALA A 17 19.04 7.96 -18.61
C ALA A 17 18.94 8.26 -17.10
N LYS A 18 19.68 9.25 -16.61
CA LYS A 18 19.63 9.67 -15.21
C LYS A 18 18.23 10.15 -14.81
N GLU A 19 17.61 11.01 -15.61
CA GLU A 19 16.26 11.53 -15.36
C GLU A 19 15.23 10.39 -15.27
N LYS A 20 15.30 9.42 -16.19
CA LYS A 20 14.45 8.22 -16.17
C LYS A 20 14.68 7.35 -14.92
N PHE A 21 15.94 7.14 -14.53
CA PHE A 21 16.24 6.38 -13.31
C PHE A 21 15.73 7.08 -12.05
N GLU A 22 15.80 8.41 -11.99
CA GLU A 22 15.24 9.18 -10.87
C GLU A 22 13.73 9.06 -10.80
N GLU A 23 13.02 9.10 -11.94
CA GLU A 23 11.58 8.87 -12.01
C GLU A 23 11.19 7.47 -11.53
N ILE A 24 11.82 6.43 -12.07
CA ILE A 24 11.62 5.03 -11.64
C ILE A 24 11.86 4.88 -10.14
N SER A 25 12.90 5.52 -9.62
CA SER A 25 13.22 5.46 -8.18
C SER A 25 12.13 6.11 -7.33
N ARG A 26 11.56 7.23 -7.76
CA ARG A 26 10.43 7.89 -7.08
C ARG A 26 9.20 7.00 -7.08
N GLU A 27 8.86 6.40 -8.22
CA GLU A 27 7.71 5.49 -8.32
C GLU A 27 7.90 4.23 -7.47
N ALA A 28 9.08 3.63 -7.50
CA ALA A 28 9.41 2.46 -6.69
C ALA A 28 9.29 2.76 -5.19
N ALA A 29 9.72 3.95 -4.74
CA ALA A 29 9.56 4.38 -3.36
C ALA A 29 8.07 4.50 -2.96
N LYS A 30 7.24 5.07 -3.84
CA LYS A 30 5.79 5.17 -3.63
C LYS A 30 5.13 3.78 -3.56
N LEU A 31 5.44 2.90 -4.51
CA LEU A 31 4.92 1.52 -4.54
C LEU A 31 5.31 0.74 -3.29
N LYS A 32 6.54 0.93 -2.79
CA LYS A 32 7.00 0.31 -1.54
C LYS A 32 6.16 0.77 -0.35
N GLU A 33 5.85 2.05 -0.26
CA GLU A 33 5.04 2.58 0.84
C GLU A 33 3.59 2.09 0.78
N GLU A 34 2.97 2.12 -0.41
CA GLU A 34 1.63 1.57 -0.62
C GLU A 34 1.57 0.07 -0.28
N THR A 35 2.59 -0.69 -0.70
CA THR A 35 2.70 -2.12 -0.38
C THR A 35 2.84 -2.34 1.13
N ASN A 36 3.66 -1.55 1.82
CA ASN A 36 3.80 -1.64 3.28
C ASN A 36 2.48 -1.38 3.99
N LEU A 37 1.71 -0.38 3.54
CA LEU A 37 0.40 -0.07 4.09
C LEU A 37 -0.57 -1.24 3.90
N ILE A 38 -0.63 -1.81 2.70
CA ILE A 38 -1.45 -2.98 2.39
C ILE A 38 -1.02 -4.17 3.26
N SER A 39 0.27 -4.45 3.39
CA SER A 39 0.77 -5.55 4.23
C SER A 39 0.36 -5.39 5.69
N LYS A 40 0.50 -4.18 6.26
CA LYS A 40 0.07 -3.89 7.64
C LYS A 40 -1.45 -4.09 7.81
N GLN A 41 -2.24 -3.62 6.85
CA GLN A 41 -3.69 -3.80 6.91
C GLN A 41 -4.09 -5.27 6.74
N SER A 42 -3.44 -6.01 5.86
CA SER A 42 -3.66 -7.45 5.65
C SER A 42 -3.33 -8.25 6.90
N ALA A 43 -2.20 -8.00 7.56
CA ALA A 43 -1.85 -8.64 8.83
C ALA A 43 -2.91 -8.33 9.91
N ALA A 44 -3.36 -7.08 10.02
CA ALA A 44 -4.42 -6.72 10.95
C ALA A 44 -5.77 -7.40 10.62
N ASN A 45 -6.07 -7.61 9.34
CA ASN A 45 -7.28 -8.32 8.91
C ASN A 45 -7.18 -9.83 9.21
N GLN A 46 -6.01 -10.45 9.06
CA GLN A 46 -5.78 -11.85 9.42
C GLN A 46 -6.09 -12.09 10.90
N VAL A 47 -5.58 -11.24 11.81
CA VAL A 47 -5.90 -11.34 13.25
C VAL A 47 -7.40 -11.25 13.51
N LYS A 48 -8.12 -10.38 12.81
CA LYS A 48 -9.59 -10.28 12.94
C LYS A 48 -10.29 -11.54 12.44
N LEU A 49 -9.86 -12.10 11.31
CA LEU A 49 -10.42 -13.32 10.75
C LEU A 49 -10.20 -14.51 11.69
N ASP A 50 -8.99 -14.66 12.24
CA ASP A 50 -8.68 -15.70 13.22
C ASP A 50 -9.58 -15.60 14.46
N LEU A 51 -9.81 -14.37 14.94
CA LEU A 51 -10.73 -14.11 16.04
C LEU A 51 -12.18 -14.47 15.67
N MET A 52 -12.63 -14.13 14.46
CA MET A 52 -13.96 -14.51 13.97
C MET A 52 -14.13 -16.04 13.89
N PHE A 53 -13.11 -16.78 13.46
CA PHE A 53 -13.15 -18.24 13.47
C PHE A 53 -13.25 -18.80 14.89
N GLN A 54 -12.53 -18.23 15.86
CA GLN A 54 -12.61 -18.64 17.26
C GLN A 54 -14.01 -18.39 17.85
N ILE A 55 -14.66 -17.28 17.47
CA ILE A 55 -16.05 -16.98 17.85
C ILE A 55 -17.00 -18.05 17.31
N VAL A 56 -16.91 -18.37 16.00
CA VAL A 56 -17.75 -19.41 15.38
C VAL A 56 -17.54 -20.75 16.09
N LYS A 57 -16.30 -21.08 16.43
CA LYS A 57 -15.98 -22.30 17.19
C LYS A 57 -16.62 -22.28 18.58
N ALA A 58 -16.45 -21.22 19.37
CA ALA A 58 -17.04 -21.11 20.70
C ALA A 58 -18.57 -21.26 20.65
N ARG A 59 -19.23 -20.68 19.65
CA ARG A 59 -20.68 -20.86 19.41
C ARG A 59 -21.04 -22.30 19.09
N SER A 60 -20.27 -22.99 18.24
CA SER A 60 -20.52 -24.41 17.94
C SER A 60 -20.35 -25.31 19.17
N GLU A 61 -19.51 -24.92 20.12
CA GLU A 61 -19.25 -25.63 21.38
C GLU A 61 -20.23 -25.21 22.49
N ASN A 62 -21.16 -24.29 22.23
CA ASN A 62 -22.04 -23.64 23.23
C ASN A 62 -21.28 -22.97 24.38
N ASP A 63 -20.03 -22.55 24.16
CA ASP A 63 -19.23 -21.81 25.14
C ASP A 63 -19.60 -20.32 25.08
N THR A 64 -20.68 -19.98 25.79
CA THR A 64 -21.26 -18.62 25.81
C THR A 64 -20.34 -17.59 26.47
N ALA A 65 -19.55 -18.00 27.47
CA ALA A 65 -18.60 -17.12 28.14
C ALA A 65 -17.49 -16.70 27.17
N LYS A 66 -16.92 -17.66 26.44
CA LYS A 66 -15.87 -17.39 25.45
C LYS A 66 -16.40 -16.61 24.25
N ASP A 67 -17.59 -16.94 23.73
CA ASP A 67 -18.23 -16.15 22.66
C ASP A 67 -18.37 -14.68 23.06
N ALA A 68 -18.89 -14.41 24.27
CA ALA A 68 -19.08 -13.04 24.76
C ALA A 68 -17.74 -12.26 24.83
N ILE A 69 -16.70 -12.89 25.39
CA ILE A 69 -15.36 -12.27 25.51
C ILE A 69 -14.77 -11.97 24.12
N LEU A 70 -14.76 -12.96 23.23
CA LEU A 70 -14.15 -12.80 21.90
C LEU A 70 -14.93 -11.81 21.03
N THR A 71 -16.26 -11.80 21.12
CA THR A 71 -17.12 -10.85 20.41
C THR A 71 -16.87 -9.41 20.89
N GLN A 72 -16.73 -9.20 22.20
CA GLN A 72 -16.39 -7.89 22.76
C GLN A 72 -15.00 -7.43 22.27
N LEU A 73 -14.01 -8.33 22.30
CA LEU A 73 -12.67 -8.04 21.80
C LEU A 73 -12.68 -7.63 20.32
N LEU A 74 -13.43 -8.35 19.47
CA LEU A 74 -13.55 -8.02 18.04
C LEU A 74 -14.16 -6.63 17.84
N ARG A 75 -15.19 -6.27 18.62
CA ARG A 75 -15.83 -4.95 18.57
C ARG A 75 -14.83 -3.84 18.92
N GLU A 76 -14.02 -4.03 19.96
CA GLU A 76 -12.98 -3.07 20.32
C GLU A 76 -11.92 -2.92 19.22
N MET A 77 -11.49 -4.02 18.61
CA MET A 77 -10.52 -4.00 17.51
C MET A 77 -11.02 -3.27 16.26
N ILE A 78 -12.32 -3.35 15.97
CA ILE A 78 -12.94 -2.64 14.85
C ILE A 78 -13.05 -1.14 15.16
N ASN A 79 -13.51 -0.80 16.36
CA ASN A 79 -13.78 0.59 16.74
C ASN A 79 -12.50 1.42 16.94
N ARG A 80 -11.36 0.81 17.27
CA ARG A 80 -10.06 1.51 17.39
C ARG A 80 -9.50 2.03 16.06
N LYS A 81 -10.06 1.66 14.89
CA LYS A 81 -9.56 2.08 13.56
C LYS A 81 -10.33 3.23 12.90
N ALA A 82 -11.38 3.78 13.53
CA ALA A 82 -12.13 4.90 12.98
C ALA A 82 -11.50 6.24 13.39
N GLU A 83 -10.49 6.73 12.64
CA GLU A 83 -10.04 8.14 12.44
C GLU A 83 -8.63 8.20 11.80
N PRO A 84 -8.31 9.18 10.91
CA PRO A 84 -9.01 9.57 9.69
C PRO A 84 -8.38 8.90 8.44
N GLU A 85 -9.22 8.62 7.45
CA GLU A 85 -8.79 8.31 6.09
C GLU A 85 -7.98 9.49 5.54
N GLN A 86 -6.69 9.29 5.27
CA GLN A 86 -5.91 10.24 4.50
C GLN A 86 -6.57 10.39 3.13
N LYS A 87 -7.17 11.56 2.88
CA LYS A 87 -7.67 11.98 1.57
C LYS A 87 -6.58 11.73 0.53
N GLN A 88 -6.76 10.71 -0.31
CA GLN A 88 -5.92 10.55 -1.49
C GLN A 88 -6.15 11.78 -2.37
N ALA A 89 -5.07 12.50 -2.67
CA ALA A 89 -5.10 13.59 -3.64
C ALA A 89 -5.60 13.07 -5.00
N PRO A 90 -6.29 13.90 -5.80
CA PRO A 90 -6.79 13.48 -7.10
C PRO A 90 -5.65 12.96 -7.97
N ARG A 91 -5.84 11.80 -8.62
CA ARG A 91 -4.96 11.36 -9.71
C ARG A 91 -5.00 12.45 -10.79
N GLU A 92 -3.88 13.14 -11.01
CA GLU A 92 -3.70 13.91 -12.25
C GLU A 92 -3.70 12.92 -13.41
N GLU A 93 -4.78 12.95 -14.19
CA GLU A 93 -4.84 12.26 -15.47
C GLU A 93 -3.80 12.90 -16.39
N ALA A 94 -2.72 12.16 -16.66
CA ALA A 94 -1.79 12.49 -17.72
C ALA A 94 -2.58 12.52 -19.04
N LYS A 95 -2.82 13.73 -19.56
CA LYS A 95 -3.33 13.93 -20.91
C LYS A 95 -2.28 13.41 -21.88
N THR A 96 -2.46 12.20 -22.39
CA THR A 96 -1.75 11.72 -23.56
C THR A 96 -2.16 12.57 -24.75
N SER A 97 -1.38 13.61 -25.05
CA SER A 97 -1.44 14.33 -26.32
C SER A 97 -0.80 13.43 -27.37
N VAL A 98 -1.63 12.66 -28.07
CA VAL A 98 -1.23 11.93 -29.29
C VAL A 98 -1.03 12.99 -30.39
N PHE A 99 0.20 13.11 -30.88
CA PHE A 99 0.49 13.73 -32.17
C PHE A 99 0.05 12.81 -33.30
#